data_AF-A0A0M4DFI5-F1
#
_entry.id   AF-A0A0M4DFI5-F1
#
_cell.length_a   1.000
_cell.length_b   1.000
_cell.length_c   1.000
_cell.angle_alpha   90.00
_cell.angle_beta   90.00
_cell.angle_gamma   90.00
#
_symmetry.space_group_name_H-M   'P 1'
#
loop_
_entity.id
_entity.type
_entity.pdbx_description
1 polymer ?
#
loop_
_entity_poly.entity_id
_entity_poly.type
_entity_poly.pdbx_seq_one_letter_code
_entity_poly.pdbx_strand_id
1 'polypeptide(L)'
;MKNRGFTLIEIIVAMAILSIMAGTLVPMLYKTWESNEIAVTRGRMLELKKAMVGDRTLVQQGIRTHYGFVGDNGVLPAGIDDLLTAPAGWVNWNGPYLGGFDPDTYKSDAWGNGIAYARHNPTLAVSGMSVTATLRSAGPDRTFGTGDDIDENSDLSLQVLEAEVWPTATVQGNLSYTFTAATSEVTPSYGADILASYHDGAGTATTVTGCIPLAVGPVQPGVPKNVGQSFEKNFGIELPVGRVVLRSRLFSDAACTTLAAETNDMAIFVSDGLSKISVNPPTLYYPIPEP
;
A
#
# COMPACT_ATOMS: atom_id res chain seq x y z
N MET A 1 -26.50 66.86 -34.87
CA MET A 1 -26.23 65.91 -33.78
C MET A 1 -25.34 66.62 -32.77
N LYS A 2 -25.78 66.78 -31.52
CA LYS A 2 -25.09 67.59 -30.50
C LYS A 2 -24.23 66.63 -29.64
N ASN A 3 -22.93 66.57 -29.90
CA ASN A 3 -22.01 65.80 -29.07
C ASN A 3 -21.86 66.52 -27.72
N ARG A 4 -22.40 65.94 -26.65
CA ARG A 4 -22.16 66.40 -25.28
C ARG A 4 -20.75 65.91 -24.90
N GLY A 5 -19.80 66.83 -24.80
CA GLY A 5 -18.46 66.52 -24.32
C GLY A 5 -18.47 66.21 -22.82
N PHE A 6 -17.63 65.27 -22.40
CA PHE A 6 -17.43 64.94 -20.98
C PHE A 6 -16.98 66.18 -20.20
N THR A 7 -17.52 66.35 -18.99
CA THR A 7 -17.12 67.43 -18.10
C THR A 7 -15.86 67.07 -17.33
N LEU A 8 -15.03 68.06 -16.97
CA LEU A 8 -13.76 67.83 -16.27
C LEU A 8 -13.97 67.11 -14.93
N ILE A 9 -15.08 67.39 -14.24
CA ILE A 9 -15.43 66.75 -12.97
C ILE A 9 -15.81 65.27 -13.15
N GLU A 10 -16.43 64.92 -14.27
CA GLU A 10 -16.85 63.55 -14.56
C GLU A 10 -15.65 62.62 -14.81
N ILE A 11 -14.59 63.15 -15.43
CA ILE A 11 -13.33 62.41 -15.58
C ILE A 11 -12.64 62.22 -14.23
N ILE A 12 -12.62 63.23 -13.36
CA ILE A 12 -12.00 63.12 -12.02
C ILE A 12 -12.73 62.10 -11.16
N VAL A 13 -14.07 62.12 -11.14
CA VAL A 13 -14.88 61.15 -10.38
C VAL A 13 -14.72 59.74 -10.95
N ALA A 14 -14.72 59.57 -12.27
CA ALA A 14 -14.50 58.27 -12.90
C ALA A 14 -13.12 57.70 -12.57
N MET A 15 -12.06 58.52 -12.63
CA MET A 15 -10.71 58.10 -12.24
C MET A 15 -10.64 57.73 -10.76
N ALA A 16 -11.30 58.48 -9.88
CA ALA A 16 -11.34 58.17 -8.45
C ALA A 16 -11.97 56.80 -8.17
N ILE A 17 -13.10 56.49 -8.83
CA ILE A 17 -13.77 55.18 -8.70
C ILE A 17 -12.89 54.06 -9.27
N LEU A 18 -12.29 54.27 -10.45
CA LEU A 18 -11.37 53.29 -11.05
C LEU A 18 -10.15 53.02 -10.16
N SER A 19 -9.63 54.04 -9.48
CA SER A 19 -8.50 53.90 -8.55
C SER A 19 -8.86 53.00 -7.37
N ILE A 20 -10.04 53.21 -6.79
CA ILE A 20 -10.54 52.41 -5.67
C ILE A 20 -10.80 50.97 -6.12
N MET A 21 -11.43 50.77 -7.28
CA MET A 21 -11.68 49.44 -7.83
C MET A 21 -10.39 48.70 -8.17
N ALA A 22 -9.43 49.36 -8.80
CA ALA A 22 -8.13 48.75 -9.11
C ALA A 22 -7.39 48.35 -7.82
N GLY A 23 -7.44 49.20 -6.78
CA GLY A 23 -6.80 48.91 -5.49
C GLY A 23 -7.37 47.68 -4.77
N THR A 24 -8.67 47.41 -4.91
CA THR A 24 -9.32 46.25 -4.23
C THR A 24 -9.25 44.95 -5.04
N LEU A 25 -9.16 45.03 -6.38
CA LEU A 25 -9.09 43.84 -7.24
C LEU A 25 -7.74 43.13 -7.14
N VAL A 26 -6.63 43.86 -7.01
CA VAL A 26 -5.28 43.26 -7.02
C VAL A 26 -5.07 42.24 -5.88
N PRO A 27 -5.34 42.56 -4.59
CA PRO A 27 -5.16 41.59 -3.50
C PRO A 27 -6.08 40.37 -3.62
N MET A 28 -7.28 40.56 -4.18
CA MET A 28 -8.25 39.48 -4.38
C MET A 28 -7.75 38.48 -5.43
N LEU A 29 -7.21 38.98 -6.55
CA LEU A 29 -6.66 38.13 -7.62
C LEU A 29 -5.49 37.29 -7.11
N TYR A 30 -4.58 37.87 -6.32
CA TYR A 30 -3.46 37.13 -5.74
C TYR A 30 -3.91 35.95 -4.86
N LYS A 31 -4.91 36.17 -3.98
CA LYS A 31 -5.45 35.10 -3.13
C LYS A 31 -6.10 33.97 -3.93
N THR A 32 -6.79 34.30 -5.03
CA THR A 32 -7.40 33.29 -5.91
C THR A 32 -6.33 32.46 -6.61
N TRP A 33 -5.24 33.08 -7.07
CA TRP A 33 -4.14 32.36 -7.69
C TRP A 33 -3.45 31.42 -6.71
N GLU A 34 -3.07 31.91 -5.53
CA GLU A 34 -2.44 31.08 -4.49
C GLU A 34 -3.30 29.86 -4.13
N SER A 35 -4.61 30.05 -3.95
CA SER A 35 -5.54 28.94 -3.72
C SER A 35 -5.57 27.93 -4.87
N ASN A 36 -5.49 28.39 -6.12
CA ASN A 36 -5.47 27.51 -7.28
C ASN A 36 -4.15 26.73 -7.37
N GLU A 37 -3.00 27.38 -7.14
CA GLU A 37 -1.68 26.72 -7.15
C GLU A 37 -1.57 25.65 -6.06
N ILE A 38 -2.07 25.94 -4.85
CA ILE A 38 -2.17 24.96 -3.76
C ILE A 38 -3.05 23.78 -4.18
N ALA A 39 -4.22 24.05 -4.78
CA ALA A 39 -5.13 22.99 -5.22
C ALA A 39 -4.53 22.11 -6.32
N VAL A 40 -3.82 22.71 -7.28
CA VAL A 40 -3.10 22.00 -8.35
C VAL A 40 -1.99 21.14 -7.75
N THR A 41 -1.18 21.69 -6.86
CA THR A 41 -0.09 20.97 -6.18
C THR A 41 -0.63 19.78 -5.40
N ARG A 42 -1.68 19.99 -4.59
CA ARG A 42 -2.34 18.92 -3.85
C ARG A 42 -2.92 17.85 -4.78
N GLY A 43 -3.54 18.26 -5.89
CA GLY A 43 -4.05 17.36 -6.91
C GLY A 43 -2.94 16.46 -7.48
N ARG A 44 -1.80 17.05 -7.86
CA ARG A 44 -0.64 16.31 -8.36
C ARG A 44 -0.08 15.33 -7.32
N MET A 45 0.10 15.78 -6.08
CA MET A 45 0.56 14.93 -4.99
C MET A 45 -0.42 13.78 -4.68
N LEU A 46 -1.73 14.04 -4.77
CA LEU A 46 -2.75 13.01 -4.56
C LEU A 46 -2.67 11.94 -5.65
N GLU A 47 -2.48 12.34 -6.89
CA GLU A 47 -2.33 11.41 -8.02
C GLU A 47 -1.03 10.61 -7.92
N LEU A 48 0.07 11.23 -7.47
CA LEU A 48 1.30 10.51 -7.11
C LEU A 48 1.03 9.46 -6.01
N LYS A 49 0.34 9.84 -4.93
CA LYS A 49 -0.04 8.90 -3.88
C LYS A 49 -0.90 7.76 -4.44
N LYS A 50 -1.90 8.05 -5.26
CA LYS A 50 -2.74 7.02 -5.91
C LYS A 50 -1.94 6.12 -6.86
N ALA A 51 -0.94 6.64 -7.57
CA ALA A 51 -0.06 5.80 -8.37
C ALA A 51 0.80 4.87 -7.50
N MET A 52 1.25 5.35 -6.33
CA MET A 52 2.04 4.54 -5.39
C MET A 52 1.21 3.45 -4.71
N VAL A 53 0.15 3.82 -3.98
CA VAL A 53 -0.61 2.89 -3.12
C VAL A 53 -1.98 2.53 -3.66
N GLY A 54 -2.38 3.11 -4.79
CA GLY A 54 -3.66 2.91 -5.43
C GLY A 54 -4.76 3.89 -4.99
N ASP A 55 -5.83 3.97 -5.77
CA ASP A 55 -7.05 4.69 -5.39
C ASP A 55 -7.98 3.79 -4.56
N ARG A 56 -8.34 4.25 -3.36
CA ARG A 56 -9.26 3.54 -2.45
C ARG A 56 -10.73 3.64 -2.87
N THR A 57 -11.07 4.61 -3.71
CA THR A 57 -12.45 4.81 -4.19
C THR A 57 -12.83 3.81 -5.28
N LEU A 58 -11.84 3.20 -5.93
CA LEU A 58 -12.04 2.19 -6.95
C LEU A 58 -12.32 0.82 -6.31
N VAL A 59 -13.61 0.59 -6.08
CA VAL A 59 -14.15 -0.63 -5.48
C VAL A 59 -15.10 -1.28 -6.47
N GLN A 60 -14.87 -2.56 -6.79
CA GLN A 60 -15.80 -3.38 -7.57
C GLN A 60 -16.33 -4.50 -6.69
N GLN A 61 -17.66 -4.64 -6.64
CA GLN A 61 -18.33 -5.66 -5.82
C GLN A 61 -17.96 -5.60 -4.33
N GLY A 62 -17.69 -4.41 -3.80
CA GLY A 62 -17.29 -4.22 -2.40
C GLY A 62 -15.81 -4.53 -2.10
N ILE A 63 -15.03 -4.92 -3.12
CA ILE A 63 -13.59 -5.20 -3.00
C ILE A 63 -12.83 -4.12 -3.76
N ARG A 64 -11.84 -3.52 -3.12
CA ARG A 64 -10.94 -2.58 -3.77
C ARG A 64 -10.14 -3.29 -4.86
N THR A 65 -10.05 -2.68 -6.05
CA THR A 65 -9.39 -3.29 -7.21
C THR A 65 -8.12 -2.58 -7.65
N HIS A 66 -7.82 -1.41 -7.10
CA HIS A 66 -6.68 -0.60 -7.50
C HIS A 66 -5.71 -0.36 -6.34
N TYR A 67 -4.53 -0.97 -6.42
CA TYR A 67 -3.50 -0.94 -5.37
C TYR A 67 -2.17 -0.29 -5.82
N GLY A 68 -2.14 0.25 -7.04
CA GLY A 68 -0.99 1.00 -7.58
C GLY A 68 0.29 0.17 -7.65
N PHE A 69 1.42 0.86 -7.67
CA PHE A 69 2.76 0.29 -7.75
C PHE A 69 3.04 -0.72 -6.62
N VAL A 70 2.61 -0.42 -5.40
CA VAL A 70 2.81 -1.29 -4.24
C VAL A 70 2.05 -2.60 -4.38
N GLY A 71 0.81 -2.59 -4.90
CA GLY A 71 0.04 -3.82 -5.06
C GLY A 71 0.64 -4.83 -6.04
N ASP A 72 1.38 -4.35 -7.04
CA ASP A 72 2.04 -5.18 -8.03
C ASP A 72 3.42 -5.68 -7.58
N ASN A 73 4.18 -4.80 -6.92
CA ASN A 73 5.59 -5.05 -6.63
C ASN A 73 5.88 -5.32 -5.14
N GLY A 74 4.91 -5.10 -4.26
CA GLY A 74 5.00 -5.32 -2.81
C GLY A 74 5.96 -4.39 -2.06
N VAL A 75 6.44 -3.33 -2.73
CA VAL A 75 7.35 -2.33 -2.16
C VAL A 75 7.00 -0.94 -2.65
N LEU A 76 7.39 0.07 -1.86
CA LEU A 76 7.33 1.46 -2.31
C LEU A 76 8.39 1.75 -3.38
N PRO A 77 8.08 2.63 -4.35
CA PRO A 77 9.05 3.02 -5.36
C PRO A 77 10.29 3.65 -4.73
N ALA A 78 11.46 3.49 -5.36
CA ALA A 78 12.68 4.16 -4.90
C ALA A 78 12.64 5.66 -5.22
N GLY A 79 12.00 6.03 -6.33
CA GLY A 79 11.73 7.41 -6.71
C GLY A 79 10.45 7.54 -7.52
N ILE A 80 9.99 8.78 -7.70
CA ILE A 80 8.75 9.07 -8.45
C ILE A 80 8.83 8.55 -9.92
N ASP A 81 10.03 8.45 -10.49
CA ASP A 81 10.25 7.90 -11.84
C ASP A 81 9.76 6.47 -12.03
N ASP A 82 9.83 5.65 -10.98
CA ASP A 82 9.43 4.24 -11.03
C ASP A 82 7.93 4.07 -11.31
N LEU A 83 7.14 5.13 -11.10
CA LEU A 83 5.72 5.16 -11.39
C LEU A 83 5.43 5.30 -12.89
N LEU A 84 6.34 5.91 -13.66
CA LEU A 84 6.18 6.15 -15.09
C LEU A 84 6.95 5.14 -15.93
N THR A 85 8.18 4.82 -15.53
CA THR A 85 9.07 3.92 -16.25
C THR A 85 9.46 2.74 -15.38
N ALA A 86 9.35 1.53 -15.94
CA ALA A 86 9.77 0.31 -15.27
C ALA A 86 11.25 0.40 -14.84
N PRO A 87 11.55 0.20 -13.54
CA PRO A 87 12.94 0.07 -13.12
C PRO A 87 13.56 -1.20 -13.73
N ALA A 88 14.86 -1.17 -14.00
CA ALA A 88 15.53 -2.28 -14.66
C ALA A 88 15.42 -3.59 -13.84
N GLY A 89 14.98 -4.66 -14.50
CA GLY A 89 14.85 -6.00 -13.89
C GLY A 89 13.54 -6.25 -13.15
N TRP A 90 12.59 -5.31 -13.17
CA TRP A 90 11.29 -5.47 -12.51
C TRP A 90 10.31 -6.20 -13.41
N VAL A 91 10.03 -7.47 -13.08
CA VAL A 91 9.17 -8.36 -13.89
C VAL A 91 7.68 -8.09 -13.65
N ASN A 92 7.30 -7.65 -12.46
CA ASN A 92 5.90 -7.44 -12.06
C ASN A 92 5.41 -6.00 -12.26
N TRP A 93 6.24 -5.13 -12.83
CA TRP A 93 5.84 -3.75 -13.11
C TRP A 93 4.74 -3.75 -14.18
N ASN A 94 3.54 -3.31 -13.81
CA ASN A 94 2.35 -3.27 -14.68
C ASN A 94 1.96 -1.83 -15.07
N GLY A 95 2.90 -0.89 -14.92
CA GLY A 95 2.68 0.52 -15.23
C GLY A 95 2.63 0.83 -16.74
N PRO A 96 2.56 2.12 -17.12
CA PRO A 96 2.67 3.29 -16.24
C PRO A 96 1.52 3.46 -15.25
N TYR A 97 1.84 3.83 -14.01
CA TYR A 97 0.87 4.04 -12.93
C TYR A 97 0.30 5.47 -12.89
N LEU A 98 0.86 6.37 -13.70
CA LEU A 98 0.39 7.73 -13.92
C LEU A 98 -0.20 7.85 -15.32
N GLY A 99 -1.43 8.36 -15.43
CA GLY A 99 -2.13 8.54 -16.70
C GLY A 99 -2.56 9.98 -16.94
N GLY A 100 -2.38 10.50 -18.16
CA GLY A 100 -2.86 11.83 -18.56
C GLY A 100 -2.02 13.01 -18.06
N PHE A 101 -0.79 12.77 -17.61
CA PHE A 101 0.15 13.81 -17.17
C PHE A 101 1.11 14.20 -18.28
N ASP A 102 1.59 15.43 -18.18
CA ASP A 102 2.79 15.86 -18.87
C ASP A 102 4.02 15.19 -18.20
N PRO A 103 4.76 14.32 -18.94
CA PRO A 103 5.91 13.59 -18.42
C PRO A 103 7.01 14.49 -17.84
N ASP A 104 7.04 15.78 -18.17
CA ASP A 104 8.07 16.69 -17.71
C ASP A 104 7.68 17.43 -16.41
N THR A 105 6.38 17.59 -16.13
CA THR A 105 5.90 18.43 -15.02
C THR A 105 5.22 17.67 -13.89
N TYR A 106 4.98 16.35 -14.02
CA TYR A 106 4.29 15.55 -13.01
C TYR A 106 4.99 15.49 -11.64
N LYS A 107 6.31 15.71 -11.61
CA LYS A 107 7.09 15.81 -10.36
C LYS A 107 7.18 17.21 -9.80
N SER A 108 6.60 18.20 -10.46
CA SER A 108 6.70 19.59 -10.04
C SER A 108 5.40 20.03 -9.38
N ASP A 109 5.53 20.85 -8.35
CA ASP A 109 4.44 21.64 -7.81
C ASP A 109 3.99 22.71 -8.82
N ALA A 110 2.98 23.47 -8.45
CA ALA A 110 2.40 24.46 -9.35
C ALA A 110 3.30 25.73 -9.50
N TRP A 111 4.25 25.94 -8.58
CA TRP A 111 5.27 27.00 -8.62
C TRP A 111 6.56 26.60 -9.35
N GLY A 112 6.64 25.37 -9.86
CA GLY A 112 7.74 24.81 -10.63
C GLY A 112 8.85 24.17 -9.80
N ASN A 113 8.66 23.96 -8.49
CA ASN A 113 9.62 23.23 -7.66
C ASN A 113 9.33 21.73 -7.69
N GLY A 114 10.36 20.91 -7.51
CA GLY A 114 10.18 19.46 -7.39
C GLY A 114 9.42 19.09 -6.11
N ILE A 115 8.42 18.22 -6.25
CA ILE A 115 7.77 17.51 -5.14
C ILE A 115 8.81 16.56 -4.53
N ALA A 116 9.11 16.77 -3.25
CA ALA A 116 10.03 15.93 -2.52
C ALA A 116 9.33 14.65 -2.07
N TYR A 117 9.85 13.50 -2.50
CA TYR A 117 9.44 12.19 -2.04
C TYR A 117 10.48 11.60 -1.09
N ALA A 118 10.05 11.19 0.10
CA ALA A 118 10.92 10.54 1.08
C ALA A 118 10.26 9.26 1.60
N ARG A 119 11.05 8.18 1.67
CA ARG A 119 10.70 6.95 2.40
C ARG A 119 11.31 7.01 3.80
N HIS A 120 10.59 6.48 4.77
CA HIS A 120 10.95 6.51 6.18
C HIS A 120 11.14 5.09 6.70
N ASN A 121 12.35 4.79 7.14
CA ASN A 121 12.68 3.54 7.83
C ASN A 121 13.68 3.86 8.97
N PRO A 122 13.25 3.82 10.25
CA PRO A 122 11.92 3.42 10.74
C PRO A 122 10.81 4.41 10.32
N THR A 123 9.55 3.99 10.45
CA THR A 123 8.38 4.82 10.11
C THR A 123 8.29 6.07 10.99
N LEU A 124 7.75 7.16 10.43
CA LEU A 124 7.47 8.39 11.18
C LEU A 124 6.14 8.26 11.92
N ALA A 125 6.11 8.63 13.19
CA ALA A 125 4.87 8.71 13.96
C ALA A 125 4.25 10.11 13.79
N VAL A 126 3.17 10.20 13.00
CA VAL A 126 2.45 11.46 12.77
C VAL A 126 1.01 11.29 13.25
N SER A 127 0.60 12.07 14.26
CA SER A 127 -0.75 12.05 14.83
C SER A 127 -1.23 10.64 15.26
N GLY A 128 -0.32 9.82 15.77
CA GLY A 128 -0.60 8.45 16.22
C GLY A 128 -0.67 7.40 15.11
N MET A 129 -0.34 7.76 13.87
CA MET A 129 -0.25 6.84 12.73
C MET A 129 1.21 6.61 12.33
N SER A 130 1.52 5.41 11.86
CA SER A 130 2.82 5.08 11.25
C SER A 130 2.84 5.47 9.78
N VAL A 131 3.77 6.36 9.42
CA VAL A 131 3.96 6.89 8.08
C VAL A 131 5.25 6.32 7.49
N THR A 132 5.14 5.67 6.34
CA THR A 132 6.28 5.03 5.65
C THR A 132 6.82 5.88 4.51
N ALA A 133 6.02 6.81 3.95
CA ALA A 133 6.52 7.78 3.00
C ALA A 133 5.75 9.10 3.04
N THR A 134 6.43 10.19 2.69
CA THR A 134 5.84 11.52 2.58
C THR A 134 6.09 12.10 1.19
N LEU A 135 5.10 12.86 0.71
CA LEU A 135 5.21 13.77 -0.43
C LEU A 135 5.15 15.18 0.14
N ARG A 136 6.12 16.03 -0.22
CA ARG A 136 6.23 17.39 0.28
C ARG A 136 6.41 18.40 -0.84
N SER A 137 5.88 19.60 -0.67
CA SER A 137 6.07 20.73 -1.57
C SER A 137 6.60 21.93 -0.79
N ALA A 138 7.61 22.60 -1.33
CA ALA A 138 8.24 23.78 -0.71
C ALA A 138 7.42 25.08 -0.90
N GLY A 139 6.32 25.00 -1.66
CA GLY A 139 5.40 26.13 -1.81
C GLY A 139 5.96 27.30 -2.63
N PRO A 140 5.26 28.45 -2.58
CA PRO A 140 5.64 29.68 -3.27
C PRO A 140 7.07 30.16 -3.01
N ASP A 141 7.58 30.02 -1.78
CA ASP A 141 8.89 30.54 -1.38
C ASP A 141 10.07 29.63 -1.77
N ARG A 142 9.75 28.41 -2.25
CA ARG A 142 10.69 27.40 -2.76
C ARG A 142 11.66 26.89 -1.70
N THR A 143 11.36 27.06 -0.42
CA THR A 143 12.25 26.78 0.70
C THR A 143 11.54 25.93 1.74
N PHE A 144 11.94 24.66 1.87
CA PHE A 144 11.40 23.81 2.95
C PHE A 144 11.74 24.36 4.35
N GLY A 145 10.82 24.15 5.28
CA GLY A 145 10.89 24.57 6.68
C GLY A 145 10.17 25.89 6.97
N THR A 146 9.37 26.39 6.03
CA THR A 146 8.62 27.64 6.15
C THR A 146 7.12 27.39 6.26
N GLY A 147 6.33 28.45 6.45
CA GLY A 147 4.91 28.34 6.75
C GLY A 147 4.01 28.01 5.56
N ASP A 148 4.55 28.05 4.34
CA ASP A 148 3.86 27.78 3.08
C ASP A 148 4.10 26.36 2.54
N ASP A 149 4.89 25.56 3.24
CA ASP A 149 5.11 24.15 2.93
C ASP A 149 3.81 23.34 2.98
N ILE A 150 3.66 22.46 1.99
CA ILE A 150 2.70 21.36 2.05
C ILE A 150 3.48 20.11 2.47
N ASP A 151 3.61 19.91 3.78
CA ASP A 151 4.33 18.79 4.39
C ASP A 151 3.55 18.15 5.54
N GLU A 152 4.15 17.17 6.23
CA GLU A 152 3.55 16.44 7.35
C GLU A 152 3.04 17.30 8.53
N ASN A 153 3.47 18.56 8.64
CA ASN A 153 3.01 19.50 9.67
C ASN A 153 1.80 20.34 9.20
N SER A 154 1.42 20.23 7.93
CA SER A 154 0.29 20.95 7.33
C SER A 154 -0.99 20.10 7.28
N ASP A 155 -2.16 20.75 7.37
CA ASP A 155 -3.48 20.11 7.19
C ASP A 155 -3.69 19.56 5.77
N LEU A 156 -2.84 19.97 4.82
CA LEU A 156 -2.88 19.59 3.42
C LEU A 156 -1.99 18.38 3.11
N SER A 157 -1.31 17.84 4.12
CA SER A 157 -0.34 16.75 3.96
C SER A 157 -0.93 15.51 3.30
N LEU A 158 -0.13 14.90 2.42
CA LEU A 158 -0.43 13.62 1.79
C LEU A 158 0.66 12.64 2.19
N GLN A 159 0.29 11.71 3.06
CA GLN A 159 1.18 10.75 3.67
C GLN A 159 0.82 9.35 3.22
N VAL A 160 1.80 8.48 3.09
CA VAL A 160 1.60 7.05 2.86
C VAL A 160 1.78 6.32 4.18
N LEU A 161 0.71 5.67 4.63
CA LEU A 161 0.68 4.95 5.89
C LEU A 161 1.34 3.58 5.74
N GLU A 162 1.92 3.07 6.82
CA GLU A 162 2.46 1.71 6.87
C GLU A 162 1.38 0.69 6.51
N ALA A 163 0.17 0.84 7.09
CA ALA A 163 -0.97 -0.04 6.81
C ALA A 163 -1.50 0.05 5.35
N GLU A 164 -1.09 1.05 4.57
CA GLU A 164 -1.37 1.14 3.12
C GLU A 164 -0.44 0.25 2.28
N VAL A 165 0.71 -0.14 2.85
CA VAL A 165 1.78 -0.86 2.14
C VAL A 165 1.96 -2.25 2.73
N TRP A 166 2.08 -2.36 4.06
CA TRP A 166 2.24 -3.59 4.80
C TRP A 166 1.18 -3.65 5.91
N PRO A 167 -0.03 -4.15 5.63
CA PRO A 167 -1.17 -4.07 6.54
C PRO A 167 -1.06 -4.97 7.77
N THR A 168 -0.49 -6.18 7.63
CA THR A 168 -0.48 -7.15 8.72
C THR A 168 0.55 -8.27 8.54
N ALA A 169 1.11 -8.72 9.67
CA ALA A 169 1.86 -9.97 9.77
C ALA A 169 0.99 -11.16 10.22
N THR A 170 -0.25 -10.92 10.63
CA THR A 170 -1.08 -11.90 11.33
C THR A 170 -1.93 -12.71 10.35
N VAL A 171 -1.87 -14.03 10.47
CA VAL A 171 -2.69 -14.99 9.73
C VAL A 171 -3.42 -15.92 10.68
N GLN A 172 -4.68 -16.21 10.37
CA GLN A 172 -5.53 -17.12 11.12
C GLN A 172 -6.31 -18.04 10.18
N GLY A 173 -6.81 -19.14 10.73
CA GLY A 173 -7.78 -19.99 10.06
C GLY A 173 -7.72 -21.42 10.54
N ASN A 174 -8.03 -22.36 9.65
CA ASN A 174 -8.04 -23.79 9.96
C ASN A 174 -7.22 -24.59 8.96
N LEU A 175 -6.27 -25.38 9.47
CA LEU A 175 -5.50 -26.34 8.71
C LEU A 175 -6.23 -27.68 8.70
N SER A 176 -6.42 -28.26 7.52
CA SER A 176 -7.06 -29.57 7.36
C SER A 176 -6.06 -30.60 6.86
N TYR A 177 -5.98 -31.74 7.55
CA TYR A 177 -5.11 -32.86 7.21
C TYR A 177 -5.89 -34.16 7.18
N THR A 178 -5.47 -35.09 6.33
CA THR A 178 -5.92 -36.48 6.35
C THR A 178 -4.71 -37.38 6.45
N PHE A 179 -4.56 -38.05 7.59
CA PHE A 179 -3.47 -38.98 7.85
C PHE A 179 -3.91 -40.42 7.62
N THR A 180 -3.02 -41.27 7.09
CA THR A 180 -3.28 -42.70 6.93
C THR A 180 -2.07 -43.50 7.37
N ALA A 181 -2.28 -44.45 8.29
CA ALA A 181 -1.29 -45.46 8.67
C ALA A 181 -1.56 -46.75 7.89
N ALA A 182 -0.52 -47.50 7.54
CA ALA A 182 -0.61 -48.64 6.64
C ALA A 182 -0.69 -49.98 7.38
N THR A 183 0.17 -50.24 8.37
CA THR A 183 0.33 -51.55 9.01
C THR A 183 0.11 -51.53 10.52
N SER A 184 0.36 -50.42 11.21
CA SER A 184 0.23 -50.35 12.68
C SER A 184 -0.38 -49.05 13.18
N GLU A 185 -0.92 -49.07 14.40
CA GLU A 185 -1.39 -47.85 15.05
C GLU A 185 -0.19 -46.96 15.41
N VAL A 186 -0.24 -45.71 14.97
CA VAL A 186 0.80 -44.71 15.21
C VAL A 186 0.22 -43.46 15.87
N THR A 187 0.97 -42.86 16.79
CA THR A 187 0.62 -41.57 17.39
C THR A 187 1.70 -40.55 17.01
N PRO A 188 1.62 -39.94 15.82
CA PRO A 188 2.66 -39.06 15.33
C PRO A 188 2.67 -37.73 16.10
N SER A 189 3.87 -37.15 16.21
CA SER A 189 4.07 -35.79 16.69
C SER A 189 4.46 -34.90 15.52
N TYR A 190 3.48 -34.19 14.97
CA TYR A 190 3.68 -33.34 13.80
C TYR A 190 3.53 -31.86 14.13
N GLY A 191 4.23 -31.04 13.37
CA GLY A 191 4.12 -29.59 13.36
C GLY A 191 3.68 -29.09 12.00
N ALA A 192 3.13 -27.89 11.95
CA ALA A 192 2.83 -27.21 10.71
C ALA A 192 3.25 -25.75 10.77
N ASP A 193 3.53 -25.16 9.62
CA ASP A 193 3.60 -23.72 9.46
C ASP A 193 2.97 -23.29 8.13
N ILE A 194 2.80 -21.98 7.98
CA ILE A 194 2.40 -21.38 6.71
C ILE A 194 3.62 -20.70 6.12
N LEU A 195 3.96 -21.06 4.90
CA LEU A 195 4.89 -20.34 4.04
C LEU A 195 4.09 -19.33 3.22
N ALA A 196 4.50 -18.06 3.24
CA ALA A 196 4.00 -17.02 2.37
C ALA A 196 5.09 -16.59 1.39
N SER A 197 4.76 -16.54 0.11
CA SER A 197 5.59 -15.99 -0.96
C SER A 197 4.95 -14.72 -1.50
N TYR A 198 5.71 -13.64 -1.57
CA TYR A 198 5.23 -12.30 -1.93
C TYR A 198 6.30 -11.58 -2.76
N HIS A 199 5.90 -10.52 -3.46
CA HIS A 199 6.84 -9.71 -4.24
C HIS A 199 7.52 -8.67 -3.36
N ASP A 200 8.82 -8.48 -3.56
CA ASP A 200 9.66 -7.52 -2.83
C ASP A 200 10.44 -6.60 -3.79
N GLY A 201 9.75 -6.11 -4.82
CA GLY A 201 10.31 -5.34 -5.92
C GLY A 201 10.57 -6.21 -7.15
N ALA A 202 11.84 -6.38 -7.51
CA ALA A 202 12.24 -7.13 -8.70
C ALA A 202 12.09 -8.66 -8.55
N GLY A 203 11.95 -9.16 -7.32
CA GLY A 203 11.97 -10.59 -7.00
C GLY A 203 10.72 -11.08 -6.27
N THR A 204 10.84 -12.32 -5.79
CA THR A 204 9.86 -12.95 -4.91
C THR A 204 10.60 -13.36 -3.63
N ALA A 205 10.11 -12.88 -2.50
CA ALA A 205 10.58 -13.25 -1.17
C ALA A 205 9.61 -14.23 -0.50
N THR A 206 10.10 -14.91 0.53
CA THR A 206 9.32 -15.86 1.32
C THR A 206 9.47 -15.61 2.80
N THR A 207 8.39 -15.77 3.54
CA THR A 207 8.36 -15.71 5.01
C THR A 207 7.52 -16.86 5.56
N VAL A 208 7.75 -17.24 6.81
CA VAL A 208 7.07 -18.37 7.46
C VAL A 208 6.48 -17.93 8.79
N THR A 209 5.39 -18.57 9.20
CA THR A 209 4.88 -18.42 10.56
C THR A 209 5.74 -19.19 11.56
N GLY A 210 5.59 -18.88 12.84
CA GLY A 210 6.05 -19.80 13.89
C GLY A 210 5.34 -21.15 13.83
N CYS A 211 5.99 -22.21 14.35
CA CYS A 211 5.47 -23.56 14.32
C CYS A 211 4.12 -23.70 15.06
N ILE A 212 3.25 -24.56 14.50
CA ILE A 212 1.91 -24.90 14.98
C ILE A 212 1.92 -26.41 15.28
N PRO A 213 2.05 -26.83 16.55
CA PRO A 213 1.94 -28.23 16.91
C PRO A 213 0.56 -28.79 16.56
N LEU A 214 0.50 -29.97 15.97
CA LEU A 214 -0.76 -30.61 15.54
C LEU A 214 -1.23 -31.64 16.58
N ALA A 215 -2.50 -31.54 16.98
CA ALA A 215 -3.15 -32.51 17.85
C ALA A 215 -3.68 -33.72 17.04
N VAL A 216 -2.78 -34.53 16.47
CA VAL A 216 -3.16 -35.67 15.61
C VAL A 216 -3.78 -36.81 16.41
N GLY A 217 -3.18 -37.21 17.54
CA GLY A 217 -3.61 -38.39 18.33
C GLY A 217 -3.40 -39.72 17.58
N PRO A 218 -3.94 -40.85 18.09
CA PRO A 218 -3.70 -42.16 17.49
C PRO A 218 -4.38 -42.32 16.12
N VAL A 219 -3.66 -42.88 15.15
CA VAL A 219 -4.11 -43.16 13.79
C VAL A 219 -4.14 -44.67 13.59
N GLN A 220 -5.33 -45.22 13.35
CA GLN A 220 -5.53 -46.65 13.14
C GLN A 220 -5.09 -47.08 11.73
N PRO A 221 -4.54 -48.29 11.55
CA PRO A 221 -4.12 -48.78 10.25
C PRO A 221 -5.31 -48.92 9.29
N GLY A 222 -5.15 -48.46 8.05
CA GLY A 222 -6.15 -48.54 7.00
C GLY A 222 -7.36 -47.59 7.15
N VAL A 223 -7.43 -46.79 8.22
CA VAL A 223 -8.53 -45.84 8.46
C VAL A 223 -8.03 -44.40 8.32
N PRO A 224 -8.46 -43.64 7.30
CA PRO A 224 -8.10 -42.24 7.17
C PRO A 224 -8.59 -41.43 8.38
N LYS A 225 -7.67 -40.68 9.00
CA LYS A 225 -7.97 -39.78 10.11
C LYS A 225 -7.92 -38.33 9.65
N ASN A 226 -9.06 -37.64 9.72
CA ASN A 226 -9.15 -36.22 9.45
C ASN A 226 -8.80 -35.41 10.71
N VAL A 227 -7.92 -34.43 10.58
CA VAL A 227 -7.47 -33.55 11.65
C VAL A 227 -7.65 -32.11 11.20
N GLY A 228 -8.45 -31.35 11.93
CA GLY A 228 -8.57 -29.90 11.79
C GLY A 228 -7.81 -29.21 12.90
N GLN A 229 -6.97 -28.24 12.56
CA GLN A 229 -6.21 -27.45 13.53
C GLN A 229 -6.44 -25.96 13.27
N SER A 230 -7.18 -25.32 14.17
CA SER A 230 -7.28 -23.86 14.17
C SER A 230 -5.95 -23.24 14.56
N PHE A 231 -5.60 -22.11 13.94
CA PHE A 231 -4.38 -21.38 14.23
C PHE A 231 -4.60 -19.87 14.12
N GLU A 232 -3.78 -19.13 14.88
CA GLU A 232 -3.52 -17.71 14.72
C GLU A 232 -2.03 -17.51 14.99
N LYS A 233 -1.29 -17.03 14.01
CA LYS A 233 0.17 -16.86 14.04
C LYS A 233 0.60 -15.62 13.28
N ASN A 234 1.79 -15.14 13.60
CA ASN A 234 2.42 -14.05 12.87
C ASN A 234 3.52 -14.59 11.97
N PHE A 235 3.64 -14.01 10.78
CA PHE A 235 4.84 -14.10 9.96
C PHE A 235 5.97 -13.28 10.60
N GLY A 236 7.21 -13.55 10.17
CA GLY A 236 8.38 -12.77 10.62
C GLY A 236 8.41 -11.32 10.12
N ILE A 237 7.52 -10.97 9.20
CA ILE A 237 7.38 -9.63 8.62
C ILE A 237 5.90 -9.31 8.41
N GLU A 238 5.57 -8.04 8.22
CA GLU A 238 4.27 -7.63 7.71
C GLU A 238 4.20 -7.87 6.20
N LEU A 239 3.15 -8.56 5.76
CA LEU A 239 2.98 -8.89 4.35
C LEU A 239 2.56 -7.66 3.57
N PRO A 240 3.07 -7.45 2.34
CA PRO A 240 2.65 -6.33 1.53
C PRO A 240 1.22 -6.49 1.02
N VAL A 241 0.57 -5.37 0.75
CA VAL A 241 -0.63 -5.32 -0.08
C VAL A 241 -0.33 -5.91 -1.45
N GLY A 242 -1.24 -6.72 -1.97
CA GLY A 242 -1.06 -7.37 -3.27
C GLY A 242 -1.26 -8.88 -3.23
N ARG A 243 -0.77 -9.54 -4.28
CA ARG A 243 -0.84 -11.00 -4.41
C ARG A 243 0.18 -11.66 -3.48
N VAL A 244 -0.30 -12.54 -2.61
CA VAL A 244 0.53 -13.41 -1.77
C VAL A 244 0.15 -14.86 -2.04
N VAL A 245 1.14 -15.73 -2.19
CA VAL A 245 0.93 -17.17 -2.39
C VAL A 245 1.27 -17.90 -1.10
N LEU A 246 0.33 -18.68 -0.59
CA LEU A 246 0.47 -19.43 0.64
C LEU A 246 0.61 -20.93 0.36
N ARG A 247 1.46 -21.59 1.15
CA ARG A 247 1.51 -23.05 1.29
C ARG A 247 1.43 -23.42 2.77
N SER A 248 0.64 -24.45 3.09
CA SER A 248 0.74 -25.10 4.39
C SER A 248 1.82 -26.17 4.30
N ARG A 249 2.77 -26.16 5.23
CA ARG A 249 3.85 -27.14 5.29
C ARG A 249 3.65 -28.01 6.53
N LEU A 250 3.74 -29.32 6.33
CA LEU A 250 3.68 -30.34 7.36
C LEU A 250 5.10 -30.80 7.67
N PHE A 251 5.41 -30.91 8.96
CA PHE A 251 6.71 -31.37 9.46
C PHE A 251 6.54 -32.66 10.26
N SER A 252 7.53 -33.55 10.18
CA SER A 252 7.53 -34.84 10.87
C SER A 252 7.80 -34.75 12.38
N ASP A 253 7.97 -33.53 12.90
CA ASP A 253 8.22 -33.22 14.30
C ASP A 253 7.42 -31.99 14.75
N ALA A 254 7.05 -31.92 16.02
CA ALA A 254 6.29 -30.79 16.59
C ALA A 254 7.09 -29.47 16.68
N ALA A 255 8.40 -29.48 16.40
CA ALA A 255 9.25 -28.29 16.39
C ALA A 255 9.43 -27.69 14.98
N CYS A 256 8.81 -28.28 13.95
CA CYS A 256 8.90 -27.87 12.56
C CYS A 256 10.34 -27.82 12.01
N THR A 257 11.12 -28.87 12.26
CA THR A 257 12.52 -28.96 11.82
C THR A 257 12.70 -29.79 10.55
N THR A 258 11.93 -30.85 10.37
CA THR A 258 12.05 -31.77 9.22
C THR A 258 10.78 -31.72 8.38
N LEU A 259 10.88 -31.10 7.20
CA LEU A 259 9.75 -30.97 6.27
C LEU A 259 9.33 -32.36 5.76
N ALA A 260 8.04 -32.66 5.90
CA ALA A 260 7.45 -33.93 5.49
C ALA A 260 6.65 -33.80 4.19
N ALA A 261 5.81 -32.76 4.09
CA ALA A 261 4.99 -32.48 2.92
C ALA A 261 4.56 -31.01 2.88
N GLU A 262 4.08 -30.54 1.74
CA GLU A 262 3.48 -29.21 1.61
C GLU A 262 2.27 -29.23 0.67
N THR A 263 1.35 -28.28 0.85
CA THR A 263 0.20 -28.12 -0.04
C THR A 263 0.62 -27.46 -1.35
N ASN A 264 -0.26 -27.56 -2.35
CA ASN A 264 -0.20 -26.71 -3.53
C ASN A 264 -0.35 -25.23 -3.16
N ASP A 265 0.04 -24.37 -4.11
CA ASP A 265 -0.08 -22.92 -4.01
C ASP A 265 -1.54 -22.48 -3.86
N MET A 266 -1.79 -21.66 -2.85
CA MET A 266 -3.04 -20.92 -2.67
C MET A 266 -2.74 -19.43 -2.78
N ALA A 267 -3.14 -18.82 -3.89
CA ALA A 267 -3.02 -17.38 -4.04
C ALA A 267 -4.14 -16.68 -3.26
N ILE A 268 -3.76 -15.69 -2.48
CA ILE A 268 -4.65 -14.74 -1.82
C ILE A 268 -4.27 -13.32 -2.24
N PHE A 269 -5.20 -12.39 -2.00
CA PHE A 269 -4.94 -10.97 -2.18
C PHE A 269 -5.04 -10.27 -0.83
N VAL A 270 -3.98 -9.60 -0.42
CA VAL A 270 -3.91 -8.83 0.83
C VAL A 270 -4.30 -7.39 0.53
N SER A 271 -5.34 -6.89 1.21
CA SER A 271 -5.82 -5.50 1.09
C SER A 271 -5.21 -4.62 2.18
N ASP A 272 -5.16 -3.31 1.95
CA ASP A 272 -4.74 -2.33 2.95
C ASP A 272 -5.66 -2.30 4.17
N GLY A 273 -5.12 -1.88 5.32
CA GLY A 273 -5.88 -1.72 6.56
C GLY A 273 -6.40 -3.01 7.20
N LEU A 274 -6.04 -4.19 6.66
CA LEU A 274 -6.35 -5.47 7.30
C LEU A 274 -5.54 -5.64 8.57
N SER A 275 -6.18 -6.00 9.68
CA SER A 275 -5.46 -6.36 10.91
C SER A 275 -5.00 -7.82 10.92
N LYS A 276 -5.68 -8.69 10.16
CA LYS A 276 -5.38 -10.11 10.04
C LYS A 276 -5.90 -10.72 8.75
N ILE A 277 -5.23 -11.75 8.28
CA ILE A 277 -5.60 -12.52 7.09
C ILE A 277 -6.27 -13.81 7.55
N SER A 278 -7.46 -14.12 7.01
CA SER A 278 -8.17 -15.36 7.30
C SER A 278 -8.09 -16.32 6.13
N VAL A 279 -7.48 -17.51 6.33
CA VAL A 279 -7.23 -18.48 5.25
C VAL A 279 -7.48 -19.91 5.70
N ASN A 280 -8.05 -20.72 4.82
CA ASN A 280 -8.20 -22.16 5.02
C ASN A 280 -7.48 -22.86 3.87
N PRO A 281 -6.19 -23.23 4.05
CA PRO A 281 -5.43 -23.91 3.03
C PRO A 281 -6.07 -25.25 2.60
N PRO A 282 -5.76 -25.74 1.40
CA PRO A 282 -6.26 -27.04 0.93
C PRO A 282 -5.93 -28.17 1.89
N THR A 283 -6.82 -29.17 1.97
CA THR A 283 -6.56 -30.37 2.78
C THR A 283 -5.32 -31.11 2.28
N LEU A 284 -4.39 -31.39 3.19
CA LEU A 284 -3.18 -32.16 2.89
C LEU A 284 -3.40 -33.64 3.25
N TYR A 285 -3.26 -34.52 2.26
CA TYR A 285 -3.33 -35.98 2.44
C TYR A 285 -1.92 -36.52 2.64
N TYR A 286 -1.66 -37.14 3.79
CA TYR A 286 -0.32 -37.62 4.15
C TYR A 286 -0.34 -39.10 4.59
N PRO A 287 0.24 -40.01 3.80
CA PRO A 287 0.52 -41.37 4.24
C PRO A 287 1.68 -41.33 5.24
N ILE A 288 1.46 -41.82 6.46
CA ILE A 288 2.49 -41.82 7.50
C ILE A 288 3.58 -42.84 7.12
N PRO A 289 4.85 -42.43 7.01
CA PRO A 289 5.95 -43.36 6.84
C PRO A 289 6.03 -44.28 8.06
N GLU A 290 5.97 -45.58 7.84
CA GLU A 290 6.14 -46.58 8.89
C GLU A 290 7.58 -47.10 8.88
N PRO A 291 8.16 -47.39 10.05
CA PRO A 291 9.51 -47.94 10.19
C PRO A 291 9.63 -49.37 9.64
#